data_AF-A0A4V1G583-F1
#
_entry.id   AF-A0A4V1G583-F1
#
_cell.length_a   1.000
_cell.length_b   1.000
_cell.length_c   1.000
_cell.angle_alpha   90.00
_cell.angle_beta   90.00
_cell.angle_gamma   90.00
#
_symmetry.space_group_name_H-M   'P 1'
#
loop_
_entity.id
_entity.type
_entity.pdbx_description
1 polymer ?
#
loop_
_entity_poly.entity_id
_entity_poly.type
_entity_poly.pdbx_seq_one_letter_code
_entity_poly.pdbx_strand_id
1 'polypeptide(L)' 'MRKFKIPQMPQTTTKSIRFPNDVIEEVEEALIGTDCTFSAFVVEAVKVALENLKEDDEENNQA' A
#
# COMPACT_ATOMS: atom_id res chain seq x y z
N MET A 1 -29.36 -22.28 3.63
CA MET A 1 -28.36 -22.01 2.56
C MET A 1 -27.84 -20.60 2.73
N ARG A 2 -26.51 -20.40 2.76
CA ARG A 2 -25.93 -19.04 2.79
C ARG A 2 -26.24 -18.38 1.44
N LYS A 3 -26.87 -17.20 1.45
CA LYS A 3 -27.15 -16.44 0.22
C LYS A 3 -25.83 -15.91 -0.33
N PHE A 4 -25.60 -16.11 -1.63
CA PHE A 4 -24.48 -15.48 -2.33
C PHE A 4 -24.61 -13.95 -2.19
N LYS A 5 -23.56 -13.30 -1.70
CA LYS A 5 -23.44 -11.84 -1.68
C LYS A 5 -22.49 -11.44 -2.79
N ILE A 6 -22.90 -10.48 -3.61
CA ILE A 6 -22.02 -9.88 -4.62
C ILE A 6 -20.86 -9.23 -3.87
N PRO A 7 -19.59 -9.56 -4.20
CA PRO A 7 -18.43 -8.91 -3.59
C PRO A 7 -18.47 -7.41 -3.88
N GLN A 8 -18.43 -6.60 -2.82
CA GLN A 8 -18.27 -5.16 -2.95
C GLN A 8 -16.78 -4.87 -3.05
N MET A 9 -16.32 -4.46 -4.22
CA MET A 9 -14.96 -3.95 -4.36
C MET A 9 -14.86 -2.61 -3.61
N PRO A 10 -13.77 -2.38 -2.86
CA PRO A 10 -13.53 -1.08 -2.24
C PRO A 10 -13.53 0.03 -3.30
N GLN A 11 -14.06 1.19 -2.96
CA GLN A 11 -13.98 2.36 -3.83
C GLN A 11 -12.53 2.86 -3.88
N THR A 12 -11.99 3.05 -5.09
CA THR A 12 -10.64 3.59 -5.30
C THR A 12 -10.70 4.94 -5.98
N THR A 13 -9.74 5.82 -5.70
CA THR A 13 -9.62 7.12 -6.37
C THR A 13 -8.18 7.34 -6.81
N THR A 14 -7.98 7.72 -8.07
CA THR A 14 -6.64 8.03 -8.60
C THR A 14 -6.08 9.30 -7.95
N LYS A 15 -4.81 9.25 -7.57
CA LYS A 15 -4.02 10.40 -7.10
C LYS A 15 -2.71 10.41 -7.89
N SER A 16 -2.31 11.58 -8.39
CA SER A 16 -1.07 11.76 -9.15
C SER A 16 -0.04 12.45 -8.30
N ILE A 17 1.13 11.82 -8.15
CA ILE A 17 2.27 12.31 -7.38
C ILE A 17 3.57 12.03 -8.16
N ARG A 18 4.65 12.74 -7.86
CA ARG A 18 5.96 12.51 -8.45
C ARG A 18 6.84 11.73 -7.48
N PHE A 19 7.56 10.75 -8.00
CA PHE A 19 8.63 10.06 -7.30
C PHE A 19 9.99 10.56 -7.82
N PRO A 20 11.02 10.67 -6.97
CA PRO A 20 12.40 10.75 -7.42
C PRO A 20 12.77 9.58 -8.34
N ASN A 21 13.62 9.81 -9.34
CA ASN A 21 13.93 8.80 -10.36
C ASN A 21 14.72 7.61 -9.78
N ASP A 22 15.64 7.89 -8.87
CA ASP A 22 16.39 6.88 -8.11
C ASP A 22 15.45 5.94 -7.35
N VAL A 23 14.42 6.49 -6.70
CA VAL A 23 13.41 5.67 -6.00
C VAL A 23 12.59 4.83 -6.98
N ILE A 24 12.28 5.33 -8.17
CA ILE A 24 11.58 4.53 -9.20
C ILE A 24 12.45 3.35 -9.62
N GLU A 25 13.72 3.59 -9.93
CA GLU A 25 14.68 2.57 -10.35
C GLU A 25 14.81 1.47 -9.30
N GLU A 26 15.00 1.83 -8.03
CA GLU A 26 15.11 0.86 -6.92
C GLU A 26 13.84 0.00 -6.78
N VAL A 27 12.65 0.61 -6.91
CA VAL A 27 11.39 -0.14 -6.84
C VAL A 27 11.23 -1.07 -8.04
N GLU A 28 11.55 -0.61 -9.25
CA GLU A 28 11.47 -1.43 -10.45
C GLU A 28 12.44 -2.62 -10.39
N GLU A 29 13.67 -2.41 -9.91
CA GLU A 29 14.64 -3.49 -9.69
C GLU A 29 14.12 -4.53 -8.68
N ALA A 30 13.53 -4.08 -7.57
CA ALA A 30 12.95 -4.97 -6.57
C ALA A 30 11.74 -5.79 -7.09
N LEU A 31 11.06 -5.30 -8.12
CA LEU A 31 9.91 -5.96 -8.74
C LEU A 31 10.31 -6.98 -9.83
N ILE A 32 11.57 -7.00 -10.27
CA ILE A 32 12.04 -7.95 -11.30
C ILE A 32 11.82 -9.40 -10.83
N GLY A 33 11.14 -10.18 -11.67
CA GLY A 33 10.84 -11.59 -11.38
C GLY A 33 9.71 -11.80 -10.37
N THR A 34 9.01 -10.73 -9.98
CA THR A 34 7.79 -10.79 -9.16
C THR A 34 6.54 -10.61 -10.02
N ASP A 35 5.40 -11.16 -9.58
CA ASP A 35 4.08 -10.91 -10.20
C ASP A 35 3.41 -9.64 -9.64
N CYS A 36 4.18 -8.68 -9.12
CA CYS A 36 3.68 -7.46 -8.49
C CYS A 36 3.83 -6.25 -9.43
N THR A 37 2.87 -5.33 -9.38
CA THR A 37 2.92 -4.06 -10.14
C THR A 37 3.41 -2.93 -9.25
N PHE A 38 4.02 -1.90 -9.85
CA PHE A 38 4.45 -0.69 -9.13
C PHE A 38 3.31 -0.08 -8.30
N SER A 39 2.11 0.03 -8.87
CA SER A 39 0.93 0.57 -8.15
C SER A 39 0.55 -0.29 -6.94
N ALA A 40 0.59 -1.62 -7.07
CA ALA A 40 0.29 -2.53 -5.95
C ALA A 40 1.35 -2.43 -4.85
N PHE A 41 2.63 -2.35 -5.24
CA PHE A 41 3.74 -2.12 -4.31
C PHE A 41 3.57 -0.81 -3.54
N VAL A 42 3.32 0.31 -4.22
CA VAL A 42 3.13 1.62 -3.59
C VAL A 42 1.93 1.59 -2.64
N VAL A 43 0.80 1.02 -3.06
CA VAL A 43 -0.39 0.90 -2.19
C VAL A 43 -0.07 0.13 -0.92
N GLU A 44 0.65 -0.97 -1.01
CA GLU A 44 1.00 -1.77 0.15
C GLU A 44 2.01 -1.07 1.07
N ALA A 45 3.06 -0.46 0.48
CA ALA A 45 4.04 0.32 1.23
C ALA A 45 3.37 1.46 2.02
N VAL A 46 2.39 2.16 1.43
CA VAL A 46 1.65 3.23 2.12
C VAL A 46 0.77 2.67 3.24
N LYS A 47 0.13 1.50 3.08
CA LYS A 47 -0.63 0.88 4.18
C LYS A 47 0.27 0.52 5.36
N VAL A 48 1.39 -0.13 5.09
CA VAL A 48 2.37 -0.50 6.13
C VAL A 48 2.89 0.75 6.83
N ALA A 49 3.24 1.80 6.08
CA ALA A 49 3.66 3.06 6.68
C ALA A 49 2.59 3.69 7.59
N LEU A 50 1.31 3.63 7.18
CA LEU A 50 0.19 4.13 8.01
C LEU A 50 -0.10 3.26 9.23
N GLU A 51 0.16 1.95 9.16
CA GLU A 51 0.05 1.04 10.29
C GLU A 51 1.14 1.31 11.32
N ASN A 52 2.40 1.39 10.88
CA ASN A 52 3.53 1.73 11.75
C ASN A 52 3.32 3.07 12.48
N LEU A 53 2.83 4.11 11.78
CA LEU A 53 2.54 5.40 12.42
C LEU A 53 1.47 5.31 13.51
N LYS A 54 0.45 4.44 13.35
CA LYS A 54 -0.57 4.23 14.39
C LYS A 54 -0.02 3.44 15.57
N GLU A 55 0.81 2.45 15.31
CA GLU A 55 1.49 1.68 16.37
C GLU A 55 2.37 2.60 17.22
N ASP A 56 3.17 3.46 16.59
CA ASP A 56 4.01 4.46 17.28
C ASP A 56 3.17 5.43 18.13
N ASP A 57 2.03 5.89 17.61
CA ASP A 57 1.11 6.77 18.34
C ASP A 57 0.48 6.07 19.55
N GLU A 58 0.10 4.79 19.42
CA GLU A 58 -0.47 4.00 20.51
C GLU A 58 0.56 3.68 21.60
N GLU A 59 1.79 3.37 21.24
CA GLU A 59 2.90 3.16 22.19
C GLU A 59 3.23 4.44 22.97
N ASN A 60 3.26 5.59 22.29
CA ASN A 60 3.60 6.87 22.90
C ASN A 60 2.47 7.42 23.80
N ASN A 61 1.21 7.05 23.52
CA ASN A 61 0.04 7.50 24.30
C ASN A 61 -0.31 6.56 25.47
N GLN A 62 0.37 5.41 25.58
CA GLN A 62 0.29 4.49 26.72
C GLN A 62 1.44 4.67 27.74
N ALA A 63 2.37 5.60 27.48
CA ALA A 63 3.51 5.95 28.34
C ALA A 63 3.21 7.08 29.34
#